data_AF-A0A6L6R1A4-F1
#
_entry.id   AF-A0A6L6R1A4-F1
#
_cell.length_a   1.000
_cell.length_b   1.000
_cell.length_c   1.000
_cell.angle_alpha   90.00
_cell.angle_beta   90.00
_cell.angle_gamma   90.00
#
_symmetry.space_group_name_H-M   'P 1'
#
loop_
_entity.id
_entity.type
_entity.pdbx_description
1 polymer ?
#
loop_
_entity_poly.entity_id
_entity_poly.type
_entity_poly.pdbx_seq_one_letter_code
_entity_poly.pdbx_strand_id
1 'polypeptide(L)'
;METTAQIINALAGRLLDHGFGDDSLDLLVIAHAARDLGVNDILVQLMIDDQQPEVARMRAFARVSSAISSRLDAGGPEITPRSRELAAAL
;
A
#
# COMPACT_ATOMS: atom_id res chain seq x y z
N MET A 1 11.00 12.60 -6.42
CA MET A 1 10.47 11.53 -5.56
C MET A 1 9.05 11.24 -6.04
N GLU A 2 8.79 10.03 -6.52
CA GLU A 2 7.41 9.62 -6.87
C GLU A 2 6.58 9.43 -5.61
N THR A 3 5.30 9.81 -5.64
CA THR A 3 4.38 9.62 -4.52
C THR A 3 3.80 8.21 -4.53
N THR A 4 3.38 7.68 -3.38
CA THR A 4 2.74 6.36 -3.28
C THR A 4 1.54 6.23 -4.23
N ALA A 5 0.78 7.31 -4.45
CA ALA A 5 -0.33 7.35 -5.39
C ALA A 5 0.12 7.20 -6.86
N GLN A 6 1.27 7.81 -7.23
CA GLN A 6 1.86 7.64 -8.56
C GLN A 6 2.31 6.20 -8.79
N ILE A 7 2.96 5.59 -7.79
CA ILE A 7 3.40 4.19 -7.82
C ILE A 7 2.20 3.24 -7.94
N ILE A 8 1.14 3.46 -7.17
CA ILE A 8 -0.10 2.65 -7.25
C ILE A 8 -0.71 2.72 -8.65
N ASN A 9 -0.82 3.92 -9.24
CA ASN A 9 -1.41 4.09 -10.56
C ASN A 9 -0.55 3.47 -11.66
N ALA A 10 0.78 3.64 -11.59
CA ALA A 10 1.71 3.04 -12.53
C ALA A 10 1.67 1.50 -12.46
N LEU A 11 1.67 0.94 -11.25
CA LEU A 11 1.58 -0.50 -11.04
C LEU A 11 0.23 -1.05 -11.47
N ALA A 12 -0.88 -0.35 -11.19
CA ALA A 12 -2.20 -0.78 -11.65
C ALA A 12 -2.28 -0.92 -13.18
N GLY A 13 -1.66 0.00 -13.93
CA GLY A 13 -1.55 -0.10 -15.39
C GLY A 13 -0.78 -1.35 -15.82
N ARG A 14 0.40 -1.58 -15.23
CA ARG A 14 1.22 -2.76 -15.58
C ARG A 14 0.56 -4.09 -15.20
N LEU A 15 -0.12 -4.16 -14.06
CA LEU A 15 -0.86 -5.36 -13.65
C LEU A 15 -1.99 -5.71 -14.62
N LEU A 16 -2.66 -4.71 -15.21
CA LEU A 16 -3.70 -4.94 -16.20
C LEU A 16 -3.15 -5.49 -17.52
N ASP A 17 -1.96 -5.05 -17.92
CA ASP A 17 -1.34 -5.44 -19.18
C ASP A 17 -0.52 -6.73 -19.08
N HIS A 18 0.10 -7.00 -17.92
CA HIS A 18 1.17 -8.00 -17.78
C HIS A 18 1.09 -8.88 -16.51
N GLY A 19 0.13 -8.67 -15.61
CA GLY A 19 0.07 -9.39 -14.33
C GLY A 19 1.17 -8.97 -13.35
N PHE A 20 1.40 -9.73 -12.27
CA PHE A 20 2.35 -9.33 -11.20
C PHE A 20 3.84 -9.46 -11.56
N GLY A 21 4.17 -10.12 -12.67
CA GLY A 21 5.51 -10.17 -13.27
C GLY A 21 6.69 -10.08 -12.28
N ASP A 22 7.58 -9.12 -12.53
CA ASP A 22 8.79 -8.82 -11.74
C ASP A 22 8.59 -7.56 -10.84
N ASP A 23 7.33 -7.14 -10.62
CA ASP A 23 6.97 -5.90 -9.92
C ASP A 23 7.17 -5.97 -8.37
N SER A 24 8.08 -6.82 -7.90
CA SER A 24 8.30 -7.14 -6.49
C SER A 24 8.68 -5.91 -5.65
N LEU A 25 9.45 -4.98 -6.21
CA LEU A 25 9.85 -3.76 -5.50
C LEU A 25 8.69 -2.80 -5.28
N ASP A 26 7.86 -2.57 -6.29
CA ASP A 26 6.72 -1.65 -6.18
C ASP A 26 5.65 -2.19 -5.24
N LEU A 27 5.44 -3.51 -5.23
CA LEU A 27 4.58 -4.18 -4.24
C LEU A 27 5.07 -4.00 -2.81
N LEU A 28 6.39 -4.04 -2.59
CA LEU A 28 6.98 -3.81 -1.27
C LEU A 28 6.81 -2.35 -0.83
N VAL A 29 6.98 -1.38 -1.72
CA VAL A 29 6.73 0.04 -1.42
C VAL A 29 5.27 0.26 -1.03
N ILE A 30 4.34 -0.34 -1.78
CA ILE A 30 2.91 -0.25 -1.47
C ILE A 30 2.58 -0.96 -0.16
N ALA A 31 3.17 -2.13 0.11
CA ALA A 31 3.00 -2.85 1.36
C ALA A 31 3.51 -2.06 2.57
N HIS A 32 4.63 -1.35 2.42
CA HIS A 32 5.15 -0.47 3.46
C HIS A 32 4.19 0.68 3.76
N ALA A 33 3.77 1.42 2.72
CA ALA A 33 2.80 2.50 2.87
C ALA A 33 1.45 2.03 3.44
N ALA A 34 1.00 0.83 3.05
CA ALA A 34 -0.22 0.22 3.58
C ALA A 34 -0.13 -0.01 5.10
N ARG A 35 1.01 -0.51 5.58
CA ARG A 35 1.26 -0.76 7.01
C ARG A 35 1.31 0.53 7.81
N ASP A 36 2.00 1.55 7.30
CA ASP A 36 2.08 2.87 7.95
C ASP A 36 0.70 3.51 8.09
N LEU A 37 -0.18 3.27 7.13
CA LEU A 37 -1.56 3.73 7.13
C LEU A 37 -2.51 2.82 7.93
N GLY A 38 -2.05 1.70 8.48
CA GLY A 38 -2.86 0.75 9.23
C GLY A 38 -3.90 0.03 8.37
N VAL A 39 -3.58 -0.25 7.11
CA VAL A 39 -4.35 -1.15 6.23
C VAL A 39 -4.30 -2.58 6.77
N ASN A 40 -5.32 -3.39 6.50
CA ASN A 40 -5.40 -4.76 6.98
C ASN A 40 -4.18 -5.62 6.56
N ASP A 41 -3.44 -6.13 7.55
CA ASP A 41 -2.20 -6.88 7.33
C ASP A 41 -2.37 -8.20 6.56
N ILE A 42 -3.52 -8.87 6.67
CA ILE A 42 -3.78 -10.11 5.93
C ILE A 42 -3.85 -9.79 4.43
N LEU A 43 -4.49 -8.68 4.04
CA LEU A 43 -4.54 -8.26 2.65
C LEU A 43 -3.15 -7.82 2.15
N VAL A 44 -2.37 -7.15 2.98
CA VAL A 44 -1.00 -6.76 2.63
C VAL A 44 -0.11 -7.99 2.43
N GLN A 45 -0.20 -9.00 3.30
CA GLN A 45 0.53 -10.26 3.13
C GLN A 45 0.08 -11.03 1.89
N LEU A 46 -1.24 -11.15 1.65
CA LEU A 46 -1.79 -11.84 0.48
C LEU A 46 -1.34 -11.19 -0.84
N MET A 47 -1.14 -9.87 -0.85
CA MET A 47 -0.69 -9.12 -2.04
C MET A 47 0.76 -9.46 -2.42
N ILE A 48 1.66 -9.58 -1.43
CA ILE A 48 3.11 -9.75 -1.65
C ILE A 48 3.56 -11.22 -1.66
N ASP A 49 2.71 -12.16 -1.25
CA ASP A 49 3.02 -13.58 -1.22
C ASP A 49 2.98 -14.17 -2.64
N ASP A 50 4.16 -14.51 -3.18
CA ASP A 50 4.34 -15.05 -4.53
C ASP A 50 3.85 -16.50 -4.68
N GLN A 51 3.58 -17.19 -3.57
CA GLN A 51 3.01 -18.54 -3.56
C GLN A 51 1.48 -18.51 -3.69
N GLN A 52 0.84 -17.34 -3.59
CA GLN A 52 -0.61 -17.20 -3.74
C GLN A 52 -1.02 -17.16 -5.21
N PRO A 53 -2.23 -17.64 -5.54
CA PRO A 53 -2.79 -17.47 -6.87
C PRO A 53 -2.82 -16.00 -7.28
N GLU A 54 -2.39 -15.70 -8.50
CA GLU A 54 -2.31 -14.34 -9.05
C GLU A 54 -3.64 -13.57 -8.90
N VAL A 55 -4.78 -14.22 -9.16
CA VAL A 55 -6.10 -13.60 -8.99
C VAL A 55 -6.36 -13.17 -7.54
N ALA A 56 -5.88 -13.93 -6.55
CA ALA A 56 -6.01 -13.58 -5.14
C ALA A 56 -5.14 -12.36 -4.80
N ARG A 57 -3.90 -12.34 -5.30
CA ARG A 57 -2.98 -11.21 -5.16
C ARG A 57 -3.54 -9.94 -5.81
N MET A 58 -4.17 -10.03 -6.98
CA MET A 58 -4.75 -8.87 -7.70
C MET A 58 -5.92 -8.28 -6.92
N ARG A 59 -6.77 -9.15 -6.37
CA ARG A 59 -7.88 -8.72 -5.51
C ARG A 59 -7.36 -8.09 -4.22
N ALA A 60 -6.27 -8.60 -3.65
CA ALA A 60 -5.63 -7.99 -2.49
C ALA A 60 -5.07 -6.60 -2.84
N PHE A 61 -4.33 -6.49 -3.94
CA PHE A 61 -3.82 -5.23 -4.46
C PHE A 61 -4.94 -4.19 -4.62
N ALA A 62 -6.02 -4.52 -5.31
CA ALA A 62 -7.14 -3.59 -5.52
C ALA A 62 -7.73 -3.07 -4.20
N ARG A 63 -7.87 -3.94 -3.19
CA ARG A 63 -8.37 -3.58 -1.86
C ARG A 63 -7.37 -2.73 -1.08
N VAL A 64 -6.09 -3.08 -1.11
CA VAL A 64 -5.01 -2.33 -0.45
C VAL A 64 -4.90 -0.94 -1.07
N SER A 65 -4.83 -0.84 -2.39
CA SER A 65 -4.76 0.43 -3.12
C SER A 65 -5.95 1.33 -2.83
N SER A 66 -7.18 0.79 -2.86
CA SER A 66 -8.38 1.56 -2.48
C SER A 66 -8.33 2.04 -1.02
N ALA A 67 -7.84 1.20 -0.11
CA ALA A 67 -7.73 1.53 1.30
C ALA A 67 -6.62 2.56 1.61
N ILE A 68 -5.54 2.58 0.82
CA ILE A 68 -4.50 3.62 0.86
C ILE A 68 -5.10 4.93 0.36
N SER A 69 -5.71 4.95 -0.83
CA SER A 69 -6.32 6.17 -1.39
C SER A 69 -7.35 6.78 -0.46
N SER A 70 -8.25 5.97 0.10
CA SER A 70 -9.26 6.45 1.07
C SER A 70 -8.63 7.08 2.32
N ARG A 71 -7.47 6.60 2.78
CA ARG A 71 -6.79 7.17 3.95
C ARG A 71 -5.99 8.42 3.60
N LEU A 72 -5.36 8.46 2.43
CA LEU A 72 -4.67 9.64 1.93
C LEU A 72 -5.68 10.80 1.72
N ASP A 73 -6.85 10.50 1.16
CA ASP A 73 -7.93 11.48 0.95
C ASP A 73 -8.57 11.94 2.27
N ALA A 74 -8.62 11.06 3.28
CA ALA A 74 -9.15 11.38 4.61
C ALA A 74 -8.15 12.15 5.51
N GLY A 75 -6.91 12.41 5.05
CA GLY A 75 -5.87 13.08 5.86
C GLY A 75 -5.10 12.17 6.82
N GLY A 76 -5.15 10.83 6.61
CA GLY A 76 -4.46 9.82 7.41
C GLY A 76 -5.15 9.51 8.75
N PRO A 77 -4.94 8.31 9.35
CA PRO A 77 -5.37 8.07 10.72
C PRO A 77 -4.73 9.10 11.64
N GLU A 78 -5.52 9.65 12.54
CA GLU A 78 -5.12 10.55 13.62
C GLU A 78 -3.72 10.19 14.14
N ILE A 79 -2.74 11.07 13.92
CA ILE A 79 -1.41 10.90 14.52
C ILE A 79 -1.64 10.86 16.03
N THR A 80 -1.45 9.67 16.60
CA THR A 80 -1.61 9.44 18.02
C THR A 80 -0.80 10.47 18.82
N PRO A 81 -1.31 10.95 19.97
CA PRO A 81 -0.72 12.08 20.72
C PRO A 81 0.78 11.92 21.04
N ARG A 82 1.28 10.68 21.07
CA ARG A 82 2.67 10.35 21.37
C ARG A 82 3.68 10.93 20.36
N SER A 83 3.31 11.07 19.09
CA SER A 83 4.20 11.68 18.09
C SER A 83 4.27 13.20 18.20
N ARG A 84 3.24 13.83 18.80
CA ARG A 84 3.16 15.27 19.03
C ARG A 84 4.06 15.70 20.19
N GLU A 85 4.23 14.85 21.20
CA GLU A 85 5.12 15.11 22.35
C GLU A 85 6.61 15.06 21.97
N LEU A 86 7.01 14.17 21.05
CA LEU A 86 8.41 14.08 20.61
C LEU A 86 8.82 15.29 19.75
N ALA A 87 7.89 15.85 18.96
CA ALA A 87 8.12 17.05 18.15
C ALA A 87 8.13 18.35 18.97
N ALA A 88 7.58 18.36 20.17
CA ALA A 88 7.62 19.50 21.10
C ALA A 88 8.85 19.47 22.03
N ALA A 89 9.65 18.41 21.97
CA ALA A 89 10.85 18.21 22.77
C ALA A 89 12.17 18.43 21.98
N LEU A 90 12.07 18.89 20.74
CA LEU A 90 13.18 19.31 19.87
C LEU A 90 13.04 20.79 19.54
#